data_AF-A0A426CJW2-F1
#
_entry.id   AF-A0A426CJW2-F1
#
_cell.length_a   1.000
_cell.length_b   1.000
_cell.length_c   1.000
_cell.angle_alpha   90.00
_cell.angle_beta   90.00
_cell.angle_gamma   90.00
#
_symmetry.space_group_name_H-M   'P 1'
#
loop_
_entity.id
_entity.type
_entity.pdbx_description
1 polymer ?
#
loop_
_entity_poly.entity_id
_entity_poly.type
_entity_poly.pdbx_seq_one_letter_code
_entity_poly.pdbx_strand_id
1 'polypeptide(L)'
;MLPQLTKTHALIKEMSNEAMFDAIYASGPLLLQISSYQQHEGTVASFQVESGEIENIDYQKTTVEMVSPCKPGRGETLAEIFALSVNGGSEMGAKMQQCILTGLDAVTEKTGNVVTIKNGVITPEAFLEMMEKVHVDFDEHGRSLSSWFLQPGMEAELKKNFEAWQQDPLLRSKFVEIEQKKKDEFYAREASRRLVW
;
A
#
# COMPACT_ATOMS: atom_id res chain seq x y z
N MET A 1 -2.36 -45.46 -21.14
CA MET A 1 -1.94 -44.31 -20.33
C MET A 1 -1.14 -43.38 -21.22
N LEU A 2 -1.52 -42.10 -21.31
CA LEU A 2 -0.67 -41.11 -21.99
C LEU A 2 0.57 -40.85 -21.13
N PRO A 3 1.77 -40.67 -21.74
CA PRO A 3 2.97 -40.33 -20.98
C PRO A 3 2.79 -38.97 -20.29
N GLN A 4 3.04 -38.92 -18.99
CA GLN A 4 3.02 -37.66 -18.24
C GLN A 4 4.30 -36.88 -18.52
N LEU A 5 4.16 -35.70 -19.11
CA LEU A 5 5.26 -34.76 -19.35
C LEU A 5 5.52 -33.91 -18.09
N THR A 6 6.05 -34.54 -17.04
CA THR A 6 6.22 -33.93 -15.70
C THR A 6 7.05 -32.64 -15.72
N LYS A 7 8.12 -32.58 -16.52
CA LYS A 7 8.94 -31.37 -16.67
C LYS A 7 8.17 -30.21 -17.32
N THR A 8 7.39 -30.50 -18.35
CA THR A 8 6.56 -29.51 -19.03
C THR A 8 5.48 -28.96 -18.10
N HIS A 9 4.83 -29.82 -17.31
CA HIS A 9 3.84 -29.39 -16.32
C HIS A 9 4.46 -28.49 -15.24
N ALA A 10 5.64 -28.85 -14.73
CA ALA A 10 6.34 -28.04 -13.75
C ALA A 10 6.67 -26.65 -14.30
N LEU A 11 7.20 -26.58 -15.52
CA LEU A 11 7.52 -25.31 -16.18
C LEU A 11 6.28 -24.45 -16.42
N ILE A 12 5.18 -25.03 -16.92
CA ILE A 12 3.93 -24.30 -17.13
C ILE A 12 3.41 -23.74 -15.80
N LYS A 13 3.47 -24.53 -14.72
CA LYS A 13 3.03 -24.09 -13.38
C LYS A 13 3.88 -22.92 -12.88
N GLU A 14 5.20 -23.00 -13.04
CA GLU A 14 6.14 -21.94 -12.65
C GLU A 14 5.83 -20.64 -13.40
N MET A 15 5.73 -20.70 -14.72
CA MET A 15 5.40 -19.53 -15.56
C MET A 15 4.02 -18.96 -15.26
N SER A 16 3.03 -19.82 -14.97
CA SER A 16 1.67 -19.38 -14.61
C SER A 16 1.66 -18.69 -13.25
N ASN A 17 2.42 -19.20 -12.28
CA ASN A 17 2.58 -18.57 -10.98
C ASN A 17 3.24 -17.19 -11.13
N GLU A 18 4.33 -17.09 -11.90
CA GLU A 18 5.01 -15.82 -12.17
C GLU A 18 4.03 -14.80 -12.77
N ALA A 19 3.32 -15.17 -13.83
CA ALA A 19 2.32 -14.31 -14.45
C ALA A 19 1.19 -13.88 -13.48
N MET A 20 0.77 -14.78 -12.59
CA MET A 20 -0.21 -14.46 -11.54
C MET A 20 0.34 -13.46 -10.54
N PHE A 21 1.56 -13.66 -10.02
CA PHE A 21 2.18 -12.74 -9.06
C PHE A 21 2.46 -11.37 -9.68
N ASP A 22 2.93 -11.33 -10.93
CA ASP A 22 3.10 -10.08 -11.66
C ASP A 22 1.76 -9.33 -11.78
N ALA A 23 0.67 -10.04 -12.09
CA ALA A 23 -0.66 -9.45 -12.16
C ALA A 23 -1.18 -8.97 -10.79
N ILE A 24 -0.88 -9.68 -9.70
CA ILE A 24 -1.17 -9.26 -8.32
C ILE A 24 -0.50 -7.91 -8.05
N TYR A 25 0.81 -7.80 -8.28
CA TYR A 25 1.55 -6.57 -7.97
C TYR A 25 1.24 -5.43 -8.93
N ALA A 26 0.93 -5.71 -10.20
CA ALA A 26 0.49 -4.69 -11.14
C ALA A 26 -0.87 -4.08 -10.74
N SER A 27 -1.78 -4.90 -10.19
CA SER A 27 -3.13 -4.46 -9.80
C SER A 27 -3.19 -3.93 -8.36
N GLY A 28 -2.24 -4.35 -7.52
CA GLY A 28 -2.08 -3.93 -6.13
C GLY A 28 -0.66 -3.42 -5.85
N PRO A 29 -0.21 -2.30 -6.44
CA PRO A 29 1.16 -1.80 -6.27
C PRO A 29 1.52 -1.47 -4.82
N LEU A 30 0.53 -1.16 -3.97
CA LEU A 30 0.75 -0.91 -2.54
C LEU A 30 1.35 -2.14 -1.82
N LEU A 31 1.10 -3.35 -2.32
CA LEU A 31 1.62 -4.60 -1.76
C LEU A 31 3.15 -4.69 -1.80
N LEU A 32 3.79 -4.04 -2.79
CA LEU A 32 5.25 -4.01 -2.92
C LEU A 32 5.90 -3.02 -1.94
N GLN A 33 5.13 -2.06 -1.42
CA GLN A 33 5.63 -1.02 -0.50
C GLN A 33 5.54 -1.46 0.97
N ILE A 34 4.82 -2.55 1.25
CA ILE A 34 4.57 -3.03 2.60
C ILE A 34 5.33 -4.36 2.76
N SER A 35 6.22 -4.41 3.75
CA SER A 35 6.88 -5.66 4.10
C SER A 35 5.85 -6.69 4.54
N SER A 36 5.89 -7.87 3.92
CA SER A 36 5.05 -8.99 4.28
C SER A 36 5.91 -10.15 4.76
N TYR A 37 5.37 -10.93 5.67
CA TYR A 37 5.98 -12.16 6.14
C TYR A 37 4.92 -13.25 6.18
N GLN A 38 5.32 -14.46 5.82
CA GLN A 38 4.39 -15.59 5.79
C GLN A 38 4.23 -16.17 7.19
N GLN A 39 2.98 -16.27 7.63
CA GLN A 39 2.62 -17.02 8.83
C GLN A 39 2.01 -18.36 8.39
N HIS A 40 2.61 -19.46 8.86
CA HIS A 40 2.18 -20.81 8.46
C HIS A 40 0.98 -21.30 9.28
N GLU A 41 0.83 -20.82 10.51
CA GLU A 41 -0.17 -21.25 11.47
C GLU A 41 -0.78 -20.06 12.21
N GLY A 42 -1.97 -20.27 12.77
CA GLY A 42 -2.73 -19.26 13.50
C GLY A 42 -3.89 -18.68 12.70
N THR A 43 -4.90 -18.21 13.42
CA THR A 43 -6.09 -17.52 12.86
C THR A 43 -6.20 -16.08 13.33
N VAL A 44 -5.31 -15.66 14.25
CA VAL A 44 -5.29 -14.36 14.90
C VAL A 44 -3.85 -13.91 15.12
N ALA A 45 -3.63 -12.60 15.09
CA ALA A 45 -2.41 -11.93 15.54
C ALA A 45 -2.75 -10.85 16.56
N SER A 46 -1.74 -10.34 17.25
CA SER A 46 -1.88 -9.18 18.13
C SER A 46 -0.62 -8.34 18.09
N PHE A 47 -0.76 -7.03 18.29
CA PHE A 47 0.37 -6.12 18.43
C PHE A 47 0.08 -5.08 19.53
N GLN A 48 1.13 -4.56 20.15
CA GLN A 48 1.03 -3.53 21.17
C GLN A 48 1.25 -2.16 20.55
N VAL A 49 0.33 -1.23 20.77
CA VAL A 49 0.46 0.17 20.33
C VAL A 49 1.26 0.99 21.35
N GLU A 50 1.66 2.22 20.99
CA GLU A 50 2.47 3.10 21.85
C GLU A 50 1.83 3.39 23.21
N SER A 51 0.49 3.40 23.30
CA SER A 51 -0.25 3.55 24.57
C SER A 51 -0.13 2.35 25.51
N GLY A 52 0.41 1.22 25.03
CA GLY A 52 0.47 -0.05 25.76
C GLY A 52 -0.77 -0.93 25.60
N GLU A 53 -1.78 -0.48 24.86
CA GLU A 53 -2.94 -1.30 24.51
C GLU A 53 -2.56 -2.40 23.51
N ILE A 54 -3.18 -3.57 23.63
CA ILE A 54 -2.99 -4.69 22.71
C ILE A 54 -4.16 -4.70 21.73
N GLU A 55 -3.87 -4.48 20.45
CA GLU A 55 -4.84 -4.64 19.38
C GLU A 55 -4.74 -6.04 18.77
N ASN A 56 -5.89 -6.65 18.50
CA ASN A 56 -5.98 -7.97 17.88
C ASN A 56 -6.32 -7.83 16.39
N ILE A 57 -5.77 -8.75 15.60
CA ILE A 57 -5.99 -8.85 14.16
C ILE A 57 -6.61 -10.23 13.90
N ASP A 58 -7.84 -10.24 13.40
CA ASP A 58 -8.47 -11.45 12.89
C ASP A 58 -8.08 -11.67 11.44
N TYR A 59 -7.49 -12.81 11.11
CA TYR A 59 -7.14 -13.09 9.72
C TYR A 59 -8.38 -13.32 8.87
N GLN A 60 -8.50 -12.52 7.80
CA GLN A 60 -9.60 -12.65 6.86
C GLN A 60 -9.16 -13.46 5.64
N LYS A 61 -9.98 -14.45 5.28
CA LYS A 61 -9.76 -15.23 4.06
C LYS A 61 -10.24 -14.44 2.85
N THR A 62 -9.30 -14.08 1.98
CA THR A 62 -9.61 -13.57 0.64
C THR A 62 -9.53 -14.72 -0.36
N THR A 63 -10.47 -14.80 -1.29
CA THR A 63 -10.49 -15.83 -2.34
C THR A 63 -10.92 -15.22 -3.65
N VAL A 64 -10.37 -15.76 -4.74
CA VAL A 64 -10.73 -15.46 -6.12
C VAL A 64 -11.12 -16.77 -6.78
N GLU A 65 -12.22 -16.77 -7.51
CA GLU A 65 -12.68 -17.94 -8.24
C GLU A 65 -12.11 -17.90 -9.65
N MET A 66 -11.40 -18.95 -10.04
CA MET A 66 -10.84 -19.12 -11.38
C MET A 66 -11.58 -20.25 -12.08
N VAL A 67 -12.41 -19.90 -13.07
CA VAL A 67 -13.20 -20.89 -13.82
C VAL A 67 -12.56 -21.16 -15.17
N SER A 68 -12.16 -22.41 -15.40
CA SER A 68 -11.79 -22.88 -16.73
C SER A 68 -12.82 -23.89 -17.26
N PRO A 69 -13.56 -23.56 -18.34
CA PRO A 69 -14.52 -24.49 -18.90
C PRO A 69 -13.81 -25.63 -19.62
N CYS A 70 -14.13 -26.87 -19.24
CA CYS A 70 -13.64 -28.06 -19.94
C CYS A 70 -14.19 -28.08 -21.38
N LYS A 71 -13.31 -28.01 -22.38
CA LYS A 71 -13.66 -28.08 -23.80
C LYS A 71 -13.49 -29.52 -24.29
N PRO A 72 -14.55 -30.22 -24.73
CA PRO A 72 -14.43 -31.59 -25.21
C PRO A 72 -13.47 -31.68 -26.41
N GLY A 73 -12.53 -32.62 -26.37
CA GLY A 73 -11.61 -32.89 -27.49
C GLY A 73 -10.48 -31.88 -27.70
N ARG A 74 -10.38 -30.83 -26.87
CA ARG A 74 -9.28 -29.85 -26.93
C ARG A 74 -8.84 -29.47 -25.52
N GLY A 75 -7.54 -29.64 -25.23
CA GLY A 75 -6.93 -29.09 -24.01
C GLY A 75 -6.82 -27.57 -24.06
N GLU A 76 -6.61 -26.95 -22.90
CA GLU A 76 -6.33 -25.53 -22.83
C GLU A 76 -5.02 -25.20 -23.55
N THR A 77 -5.01 -24.06 -24.23
CA THR A 77 -3.78 -23.48 -24.76
C THR A 77 -3.01 -22.77 -23.65
N LEU A 78 -1.70 -22.63 -23.82
CA LEU A 78 -0.87 -21.85 -22.88
C LEU A 78 -1.39 -20.42 -22.71
N ALA A 79 -1.91 -19.80 -23.78
CA ALA A 79 -2.50 -18.47 -23.72
C ALA A 79 -3.75 -18.43 -22.83
N GLU A 80 -4.61 -19.46 -22.87
CA GLU A 80 -5.79 -19.56 -22.01
C GLU A 80 -5.40 -19.76 -20.54
N ILE A 81 -4.41 -20.61 -20.27
CA ILE A 81 -3.88 -20.86 -18.91
C ILE A 81 -3.30 -19.58 -18.32
N PHE A 82 -2.48 -18.86 -19.08
CA PHE A 82 -1.88 -17.60 -18.62
C PHE A 82 -2.93 -16.49 -18.47
N ALA A 83 -3.89 -16.38 -19.38
CA ALA A 83 -4.98 -15.41 -19.24
C ALA A 83 -5.80 -15.65 -17.97
N LEU A 84 -6.09 -16.90 -17.65
CA LEU A 84 -6.79 -17.24 -16.41
C LEU A 84 -5.96 -16.85 -15.18
N SER A 85 -4.65 -17.15 -15.20
CA SER A 85 -3.71 -16.83 -14.12
C SER A 85 -3.57 -15.31 -13.91
N VAL A 86 -3.46 -14.53 -14.99
CA VAL A 86 -3.41 -13.07 -14.95
C VAL A 86 -4.71 -12.50 -14.40
N ASN A 87 -5.88 -12.97 -14.86
CA ASN A 87 -7.17 -12.51 -14.35
C ASN A 87 -7.32 -12.79 -12.85
N GLY A 88 -6.98 -14.01 -12.42
CA GLY A 88 -7.02 -14.40 -11.02
C GLY A 88 -6.07 -13.57 -10.15
N GLY A 89 -4.86 -13.33 -10.65
CA GLY A 89 -3.86 -12.48 -10.00
C GLY A 89 -4.32 -11.02 -9.88
N SER A 90 -4.86 -10.45 -10.96
CA SER A 90 -5.38 -9.07 -10.95
C SER A 90 -6.52 -8.87 -9.95
N GLU A 91 -7.49 -9.78 -9.91
CA GLU A 91 -8.58 -9.71 -8.94
C GLU A 91 -8.07 -9.85 -7.50
N MET A 92 -7.10 -10.76 -7.27
CA MET A 92 -6.51 -10.95 -5.95
C MET A 92 -5.76 -9.70 -5.49
N GLY A 93 -4.92 -9.13 -6.36
CA GLY A 93 -4.17 -7.89 -6.08
C GLY A 93 -5.10 -6.72 -5.74
N ALA A 94 -6.18 -6.54 -6.49
CA ALA A 94 -7.19 -5.52 -6.22
C ALA A 94 -7.87 -5.73 -4.85
N LYS A 95 -8.28 -6.97 -4.53
CA LYS A 95 -8.89 -7.29 -3.22
C LYS A 95 -7.93 -7.06 -2.05
N MET A 96 -6.67 -7.48 -2.20
CA MET A 96 -5.65 -7.29 -1.16
C MET A 96 -5.36 -5.80 -0.93
N GLN A 97 -5.23 -5.01 -1.99
CA GLN A 97 -5.06 -3.55 -1.86
C GLN A 97 -6.28 -2.90 -1.22
N GLN A 98 -7.50 -3.28 -1.61
CA GLN A 98 -8.72 -2.76 -0.98
C GLN A 98 -8.80 -3.09 0.51
N CYS A 99 -8.34 -4.28 0.93
CA CYS A 99 -8.27 -4.66 2.34
C CYS A 99 -7.35 -3.71 3.12
N ILE A 100 -6.16 -3.41 2.59
CA ILE A 100 -5.21 -2.47 3.21
C ILE A 100 -5.84 -1.07 3.32
N LEU A 101 -6.42 -0.56 2.23
CA LEU A 101 -7.06 0.76 2.22
C LEU A 101 -8.21 0.85 3.23
N THR A 102 -9.06 -0.18 3.29
CA THR A 102 -10.18 -0.22 4.24
C THR A 102 -9.68 -0.24 5.70
N GLY A 103 -8.59 -0.94 5.98
CA GLY A 103 -7.95 -0.91 7.30
C GLY A 103 -7.37 0.46 7.64
N LEU A 104 -6.72 1.13 6.68
CA LEU A 104 -6.21 2.50 6.85
C LEU A 104 -7.34 3.51 7.08
N ASP A 105 -8.45 3.40 6.34
CA ASP A 105 -9.62 4.25 6.51
C ASP A 105 -10.19 4.11 7.93
N ALA A 106 -10.38 2.88 8.41
CA ALA A 106 -10.88 2.63 9.75
C ALA A 106 -9.98 3.23 10.85
N VAL A 107 -8.65 3.10 10.71
CA VAL A 107 -7.70 3.65 11.69
C VAL A 107 -7.63 5.18 11.61
N THR A 108 -7.62 5.74 10.41
CA THR A 108 -7.56 7.21 10.22
C THR A 108 -8.85 7.90 10.70
N GLU A 109 -10.01 7.27 10.52
CA GLU A 109 -11.28 7.73 11.10
C GLU A 109 -11.25 7.65 12.64
N LYS A 110 -10.82 6.51 13.22
CA LYS A 110 -10.71 6.32 14.68
C LYS A 110 -9.79 7.35 15.33
N THR A 111 -8.69 7.69 14.66
CA THR A 111 -7.66 8.62 15.18
C THR A 111 -7.94 10.09 14.86
N GLY A 112 -8.93 10.40 14.01
CA GLY A 112 -9.23 11.77 13.59
C GLY A 112 -8.20 12.34 12.60
N ASN A 113 -7.41 11.48 11.95
CA ASN A 113 -6.39 11.87 10.98
C ASN A 113 -6.96 12.19 9.58
N VAL A 114 -8.28 12.12 9.41
CA VAL A 114 -8.95 12.47 8.15
C VAL A 114 -8.91 13.99 7.92
N VAL A 115 -8.59 14.40 6.69
CA VAL A 115 -8.69 15.79 6.21
C VAL A 115 -9.72 15.84 5.10
N THR A 116 -10.77 16.64 5.28
CA THR A 116 -11.85 16.74 4.28
C THR A 116 -11.52 17.78 3.22
N ILE A 117 -11.38 17.32 1.98
CA ILE A 117 -11.17 18.20 0.82
C ILE A 117 -12.52 18.55 0.20
N LYS A 118 -12.81 19.85 0.03
CA LYS A 118 -14.01 20.31 -0.67
C LYS A 118 -13.78 20.31 -2.18
N ASN A 119 -14.74 19.80 -2.94
CA ASN A 119 -14.75 19.80 -4.41
C ASN A 119 -13.61 19.01 -5.08
N GLY A 120 -12.92 18.12 -4.35
CA GLY A 120 -11.85 17.27 -4.91
C GLY A 120 -10.53 18.00 -5.23
N VAL A 121 -10.42 19.30 -4.93
CA VAL A 121 -9.21 20.09 -5.18
C VAL A 121 -8.46 20.29 -3.86
N ILE A 122 -7.21 19.81 -3.80
CA ILE A 122 -6.36 20.01 -2.61
C ILE A 122 -5.99 21.49 -2.53
N THR A 123 -6.57 22.19 -1.55
CA THR A 123 -6.21 23.58 -1.20
C THR A 123 -4.93 23.61 -0.36
N PRO A 124 -4.15 24.72 -0.38
CA PRO A 124 -2.95 24.84 0.44
C PRO A 124 -3.23 24.66 1.93
N GLU A 125 -4.37 25.12 2.44
CA GLU A 125 -4.75 24.96 3.85
C GLU A 125 -4.97 23.49 4.21
N ALA A 126 -5.72 22.75 3.38
CA ALA A 126 -5.92 21.31 3.55
C ALA A 126 -4.60 20.53 3.46
N PHE A 127 -3.68 20.96 2.59
CA PHE A 127 -2.36 20.33 2.49
C PHE A 127 -1.50 20.59 3.73
N LEU A 128 -1.52 21.81 4.28
CA LEU A 128 -0.85 22.14 5.54
C LEU A 128 -1.44 21.33 6.71
N GLU A 129 -2.76 21.24 6.81
CA GLU A 129 -3.44 20.41 7.81
C GLU A 129 -3.01 18.93 7.71
N MET A 130 -2.94 18.40 6.49
CA MET A 130 -2.46 17.04 6.24
C MET A 130 -1.02 16.86 6.73
N MET A 131 -0.12 17.78 6.39
CA MET A 131 1.29 17.74 6.82
C MET A 131 1.44 17.83 8.34
N GLU A 132 0.56 18.56 9.03
CA GLU A 132 0.56 18.64 10.49
C GLU A 132 0.13 17.32 11.15
N LYS A 133 -0.85 16.61 10.58
CA LYS A 133 -1.38 15.35 11.13
C LYS A 133 -0.50 14.15 10.84
N VAL A 134 0.19 14.13 9.69
CA VAL A 134 1.01 12.99 9.29
C VAL A 134 2.28 12.89 10.14
N HIS A 135 2.62 11.67 10.51
CA HIS A 135 3.91 11.35 11.12
C HIS A 135 4.97 11.23 10.02
N VAL A 136 6.08 11.96 10.16
CA VAL A 136 7.14 12.02 9.14
C VAL A 136 8.46 11.51 9.71
N ASP A 137 9.08 10.58 8.99
CA ASP A 137 10.42 10.11 9.27
C ASP A 137 11.44 10.76 8.33
N PHE A 138 12.67 10.94 8.80
CA PHE A 138 13.74 11.62 8.07
C PHE A 138 14.97 10.72 7.91
N ASP A 139 15.67 10.86 6.79
CA ASP A 139 16.96 10.22 6.55
C ASP A 139 18.12 10.92 7.28
N GLU A 140 19.34 10.36 7.18
CA GLU A 140 20.56 10.93 7.78
C GLU A 140 20.90 12.34 7.26
N HIS A 141 20.33 12.74 6.12
CA HIS A 141 20.49 14.06 5.50
C HIS A 141 19.32 15.01 5.80
N GLY A 142 18.36 14.57 6.63
CA GLY A 142 17.20 15.37 7.02
C GLY A 142 16.12 15.47 5.93
N ARG A 143 16.10 14.56 4.95
CA ARG A 143 15.05 14.48 3.93
C ARG A 143 13.94 13.55 4.40
N SER A 144 12.69 13.95 4.16
CA SER A 144 11.52 13.14 4.48
C SER A 144 11.52 11.82 3.68
N LEU A 145 11.26 10.72 4.37
CA LEU A 145 11.10 9.36 3.82
C LEU A 145 9.63 9.01 3.51
N SER A 146 8.75 10.02 3.41
CA SER A 146 7.31 9.81 3.23
C SER A 146 6.97 9.44 1.79
N SER A 147 6.12 8.42 1.63
CA SER A 147 5.52 8.03 0.36
C SER A 147 4.04 8.38 0.35
N TRP A 148 3.55 8.97 -0.75
CA TRP A 148 2.15 9.36 -0.90
C TRP A 148 1.47 8.48 -1.95
N PHE A 149 0.29 7.96 -1.63
CA PHE A 149 -0.54 7.21 -2.56
C PHE A 149 -1.67 8.12 -3.07
N LEU A 150 -1.69 8.39 -4.37
CA LEU A 150 -2.60 9.34 -5.01
C LEU A 150 -3.41 8.66 -6.11
N GLN A 151 -4.59 9.19 -6.41
CA GLN A 151 -5.35 8.74 -7.58
C GLN A 151 -4.65 9.16 -8.88
N PRO A 152 -4.83 8.39 -9.98
CA PRO A 152 -4.27 8.76 -11.28
C PRO A 152 -4.64 10.19 -11.68
N GLY A 153 -3.64 10.99 -12.07
CA GLY A 153 -3.81 12.38 -12.49
C GLY A 153 -3.71 13.42 -11.36
N MET A 154 -3.90 13.03 -10.10
CA MET A 154 -3.76 13.97 -8.96
C MET A 154 -2.32 14.43 -8.74
N GLU A 155 -1.33 13.60 -9.08
CA GLU A 155 0.09 13.94 -8.93
C GLU A 155 0.46 15.21 -9.72
N ALA A 156 0.04 15.28 -10.99
CA ALA A 156 0.36 16.41 -11.85
C ALA A 156 -0.30 17.70 -11.37
N GLU A 157 -1.55 17.60 -10.88
CA GLU A 157 -2.27 18.73 -10.29
C GLU A 157 -1.60 19.20 -8.99
N LEU A 158 -1.29 18.27 -8.09
CA LEU A 158 -0.64 18.58 -6.81
C LEU A 158 0.73 19.22 -7.02
N LYS A 159 1.53 18.72 -7.97
CA LYS A 159 2.84 19.29 -8.29
C LYS A 159 2.72 20.73 -8.78
N LYS A 160 1.79 21.00 -9.70
CA LYS A 160 1.53 22.36 -10.20
C LYS A 160 1.07 23.30 -9.09
N ASN A 161 0.15 22.83 -8.24
CA ASN A 161 -0.37 23.63 -7.13
C ASN A 161 0.73 23.92 -6.10
N PHE A 162 1.56 22.92 -5.77
CA PHE A 162 2.66 23.07 -4.83
C PHE A 162 3.72 24.07 -5.32
N GLU A 163 4.07 24.03 -6.61
CA GLU A 163 4.98 25.03 -7.21
C GLU A 163 4.43 26.45 -7.07
N ALA A 164 3.12 26.64 -7.23
CA ALA A 164 2.47 27.94 -7.01
C ALA A 164 2.48 28.36 -5.53
N TRP A 165 2.23 27.42 -4.60
CA TRP A 165 2.24 27.70 -3.16
C TRP A 165 3.63 28.11 -2.65
N GLN A 166 4.70 27.58 -3.22
CA GLN A 166 6.08 27.94 -2.87
C GLN A 166 6.45 29.39 -3.23
N GLN A 167 5.71 30.03 -4.15
CA GLN A 167 5.90 31.43 -4.51
C GLN A 167 5.24 32.40 -3.52
N ASP A 168 4.30 31.92 -2.70
CA ASP A 168 3.68 32.73 -1.66
C ASP A 168 4.56 32.73 -0.39
N PRO A 169 5.10 33.89 0.03
CA PRO A 169 5.96 33.98 1.21
C PRO A 169 5.29 33.52 2.50
N LEU A 170 3.96 33.71 2.65
CA LEU A 170 3.22 33.33 3.86
C LEU A 170 3.08 31.81 3.95
N LEU A 171 2.69 31.16 2.85
CA LEU A 171 2.58 29.70 2.79
C LEU A 171 3.94 29.04 2.96
N ARG A 172 4.98 29.58 2.32
CA ARG A 172 6.35 29.09 2.47
C ARG A 172 6.84 29.15 3.91
N SER A 173 6.54 30.24 4.64
CA SER A 173 6.88 30.34 6.06
C SER A 173 6.21 29.24 6.89
N LYS A 174 4.92 28.97 6.64
CA LYS A 174 4.19 27.90 7.33
C LYS A 174 4.76 26.51 7.03
N PHE A 175 5.15 26.25 5.78
CA PHE A 175 5.79 24.99 5.41
C PHE A 175 7.07 24.76 6.19
N VAL A 176 7.94 25.78 6.28
CA VAL A 176 9.20 25.69 7.04
C VAL A 176 8.94 25.47 8.53
N GLU A 177 7.95 26.15 9.09
CA GLU A 177 7.56 25.98 10.49
C GLU A 177 7.10 24.55 10.79
N ILE A 178 6.21 24.00 9.96
CA ILE A 178 5.73 22.61 10.11
C ILE A 178 6.88 21.62 9.92
N GLU A 179 7.72 21.82 8.91
CA GLU A 179 8.87 20.94 8.65
C GLU A 179 9.84 20.93 9.84
N GLN A 180 10.14 22.09 10.41
CA GLN A 180 11.02 22.19 11.58
C GLN A 180 10.40 21.48 12.79
N LYS A 181 9.11 21.71 13.05
CA LYS A 181 8.38 21.02 14.12
C LYS A 181 8.45 19.50 13.95
N LYS A 182 8.27 18.98 12.74
CA LYS A 182 8.36 17.54 12.44
C LYS A 182 9.76 16.98 12.66
N LYS A 183 10.81 17.74 12.31
CA LYS A 183 12.20 17.35 12.59
C LYS A 183 12.46 17.29 14.09
N ASP A 184 11.99 18.27 14.85
CA ASP A 184 12.16 18.31 16.30
C ASP A 184 11.43 17.12 16.98
N GLU A 185 10.19 16.82 16.55
CA GLU A 185 9.43 15.64 16.98
C GLU A 185 10.19 14.34 16.68
N PHE A 186 10.73 14.21 15.47
CA PHE A 186 11.53 13.05 15.05
C PHE A 186 12.77 12.86 15.92
N TYR A 187 13.56 13.92 16.13
CA TYR A 187 14.78 13.85 16.93
C TYR A 187 14.51 13.58 18.41
N ALA A 188 13.45 14.15 18.98
CA ALA A 188 13.05 13.87 20.36
C ALA A 188 12.70 12.38 20.55
N ARG A 189 12.01 11.79 19.58
CA ARG A 189 11.66 10.36 19.60
C ARG A 189 12.88 9.46 19.40
N GLU A 190 13.75 9.77 18.45
CA GLU A 190 14.99 9.01 18.23
C GLU A 190 15.93 9.08 19.44
N ALA A 191 16.03 10.24 20.10
CA ALA A 191 16.76 10.38 21.36
C ALA A 191 16.14 9.49 22.45
N SER A 192 14.81 9.47 22.58
CA SER A 192 14.10 8.62 23.54
C SER A 192 14.35 7.13 23.31
N ARG A 193 14.35 6.67 22.04
CA ARG A 193 14.66 5.27 21.67
C ARG A 193 16.09 4.85 22.07
N ARG A 194 17.05 5.77 22.02
CA ARG A 194 18.45 5.52 22.39
C ARG A 194 18.69 5.49 23.91
N LEU A 195 17.79 6.07 24.70
CA LEU A 195 17.91 6.17 26.16
C LEU A 195 17.28 4.99 26.91
N VAL A 196 16.58 4.09 26.22
CA VAL A 196 16.05 2.84 26.78
C VAL A 196 17.11 1.74 26.59
N TRP A 197 18.12 1.73 27.45
CA TRP A 197 19.08 0.62 27.66
C TRP A 197 19.22 0.34 29.15
#